data_AF-A0A5D2XC48-F1
#
_entry.id   AF-A0A5D2XC48-F1
#
_cell.length_a   1.000
_cell.length_b   1.000
_cell.length_c   1.000
_cell.angle_alpha   90.00
_cell.angle_beta   90.00
_cell.angle_gamma   90.00
#
_symmetry.space_group_name_H-M   'P 1'
#
loop_
_entity.id
_entity.type
_entity.pdbx_description
1 polymer ?
#
loop_
_entity_poly.entity_id
_entity_poly.type
_entity_poly.pdbx_seq_one_letter_code
_entity_poly.pdbx_strand_id
1 'polypeptide(L)'
;MGTSVCFLNLSSCPRLRLSTFRILSSAEIGVSRRQVLEQVDRELSKGDERAALSLVKDLQGKPGGLRCFAAARQVPQRLYTLDELRLNGIETASLLSPVDSTLGSIERNLQLAAILGGVAAWNVFSFNPQQILFISLGFLFLWTLDLVSFNGGIGSLVLDTIGHTFSQKYHNRVIQHEAGHFLIAYLVGILPRGYTLTSLEALKKEGSLNI
;
A
#
# COMPACT_ATOMS: atom_id res chain seq x y z
N MET A 1 72.62 18.52 3.38
CA MET A 1 71.45 19.21 2.79
C MET A 1 71.11 18.48 1.51
N GLY A 2 69.92 17.88 1.44
CA GLY A 2 69.46 17.09 0.30
C GLY A 2 68.81 15.79 0.75
N THR A 3 67.50 15.83 0.99
CA THR A 3 66.67 14.64 1.20
C THR A 3 65.34 14.80 0.46
N SER A 4 64.89 13.67 -0.08
CA SER A 4 63.49 13.32 -0.38
C SER A 4 62.92 13.90 -1.69
N VAL A 5 62.03 13.23 -2.44
CA VAL A 5 61.10 12.11 -2.17
C VAL A 5 60.86 11.32 -3.47
N CYS A 6 60.56 10.03 -3.31
CA CYS A 6 60.22 9.02 -4.31
C CYS A 6 58.75 9.13 -4.83
N PHE A 7 58.50 8.49 -5.97
CA PHE A 7 57.20 8.34 -6.65
C PHE A 7 56.07 7.76 -5.79
N LEU A 8 54.82 8.22 -6.02
CA LEU A 8 53.61 7.42 -6.33
C LEU A 8 52.36 8.30 -6.22
N ASN A 9 51.76 8.67 -7.35
CA ASN A 9 50.45 9.31 -7.38
C ASN A 9 49.36 8.27 -7.09
N LEU A 10 48.77 8.38 -5.90
CA LEU A 10 47.66 7.57 -5.44
C LEU A 10 46.35 8.12 -6.04
N SER A 11 45.85 7.48 -7.10
CA SER A 11 44.48 7.66 -7.58
C SER A 11 43.50 7.26 -6.47
N SER A 12 42.92 8.25 -5.80
CA SER A 12 42.01 8.05 -4.66
C SER A 12 40.57 8.27 -5.12
N CYS A 13 39.85 7.17 -5.44
CA CYS A 13 38.39 7.17 -5.53
C CYS A 13 37.80 7.27 -4.11
N PRO A 14 36.93 8.25 -3.79
CA PRO A 14 36.20 8.21 -2.54
C PRO A 14 35.06 7.18 -2.67
N ARG A 15 35.30 5.95 -2.19
CA ARG A 15 34.21 4.99 -1.92
C ARG A 15 33.36 5.56 -0.78
N LEU A 16 32.20 6.09 -1.12
CA LEU A 16 31.11 6.37 -0.17
C LEU A 16 30.77 5.07 0.56
N ARG A 17 31.27 4.96 1.79
CA ARG A 17 30.99 3.87 2.72
C ARG A 17 29.58 4.11 3.26
N LEU A 18 28.56 3.58 2.57
CA LEU A 18 27.21 3.45 3.10
C LEU A 18 27.31 2.72 4.43
N SER A 19 27.12 3.43 5.54
CA SER A 19 27.02 2.82 6.85
C SER A 19 25.72 2.03 6.88
N THR A 20 25.83 0.71 6.72
CA THR A 20 24.76 -0.22 7.04
C THR A 20 24.34 0.05 8.48
N PHE A 21 23.17 0.68 8.68
CA PHE A 21 22.52 0.76 9.97
C PHE A 21 22.12 -0.66 10.38
N ARG A 22 23.07 -1.39 10.98
CA ARG A 22 22.79 -2.61 11.73
C ARG A 22 22.01 -2.19 12.97
N ILE A 23 20.74 -2.58 13.04
CA ILE A 23 19.94 -2.48 14.27
C ILE A 23 20.58 -3.44 15.28
N LEU A 24 21.47 -2.89 16.12
CA LEU A 24 22.00 -3.61 17.27
C LEU A 24 20.92 -3.62 18.33
N SER A 25 20.30 -4.79 18.53
CA SER A 25 19.41 -5.05 19.66
C SER A 25 20.24 -5.05 20.95
N SER A 26 20.34 -3.89 21.60
CA SER A 26 20.83 -3.80 22.97
C SER A 26 19.68 -4.18 23.90
N ALA A 27 19.79 -5.38 24.46
CA ALA A 27 18.92 -5.89 25.50
C ALA A 27 19.22 -5.16 26.80
N GLU A 28 18.49 -4.09 27.08
CA GLU A 28 18.36 -3.56 28.44
C GLU A 28 16.89 -3.41 28.79
N ILE A 29 16.63 -3.63 30.08
CA ILE A 29 15.34 -3.73 30.77
C ILE A 29 14.46 -2.52 30.42
N GLY A 30 13.67 -2.68 29.36
CA GLY A 30 12.68 -1.71 28.92
C GLY A 30 11.42 -2.48 28.61
N VAL A 31 10.29 -2.00 29.11
CA VAL A 31 8.96 -2.48 28.70
C VAL A 31 9.01 -2.72 27.20
N SER A 32 8.79 -3.96 26.78
CA SER A 32 8.98 -4.30 25.37
C SER A 32 8.04 -3.40 24.56
N ARG A 33 8.57 -2.66 23.57
CA ARG A 33 7.74 -1.75 22.73
C ARG A 33 6.51 -2.45 22.17
N ARG A 34 6.61 -3.76 21.95
CA ARG A 34 5.52 -4.63 21.54
C ARG A 34 4.38 -4.68 22.57
N GLN A 35 4.68 -4.89 23.86
CA GLN A 35 3.65 -4.88 24.92
C GLN A 35 2.95 -3.52 25.04
N VAL A 36 3.71 -2.42 24.87
CA VAL A 36 3.13 -1.06 24.84
C VAL A 36 2.17 -0.91 23.66
N LEU A 37 2.57 -1.33 22.48
CA LEU A 37 1.73 -1.28 21.28
C LEU A 37 0.48 -2.16 21.43
N GLU A 38 0.61 -3.36 21.97
CA GLU A 38 -0.52 -4.26 22.26
C GLU A 38 -1.51 -3.63 23.25
N GLN A 39 -1.02 -2.87 24.24
CA GLN A 39 -1.88 -2.13 25.16
C GLN A 39 -2.61 -0.97 24.46
N VAL A 40 -1.92 -0.22 23.60
CA VAL A 40 -2.53 0.87 22.80
C VAL A 40 -3.59 0.31 21.85
N ASP A 41 -3.30 -0.80 21.18
CA ASP A 41 -4.22 -1.48 20.26
C ASP A 41 -5.48 -1.99 20.98
N ARG A 42 -5.32 -2.50 22.21
CA ARG A 42 -6.45 -2.89 23.05
C ARG A 42 -7.34 -1.71 23.44
N GLU A 43 -6.79 -0.53 23.73
CA GLU A 43 -7.62 0.64 24.03
C GLU A 43 -8.27 1.22 22.76
N LEU A 44 -7.59 1.17 21.60
CA LEU A 44 -8.17 1.58 20.32
C LEU A 44 -9.31 0.65 19.87
N SER A 45 -9.18 -0.66 20.07
CA SER A 45 -10.23 -1.64 19.74
C SER A 45 -11.49 -1.51 20.61
N LYS A 46 -11.36 -1.02 21.84
CA LYS A 46 -12.51 -0.66 22.69
C LYS A 46 -13.19 0.64 22.25
N GLY A 47 -12.55 1.43 21.38
CA GLY A 47 -13.03 2.73 20.93
C GLY A 47 -12.62 3.92 21.82
N ASP A 48 -11.81 3.68 22.85
CA ASP A 48 -11.35 4.68 23.81
C ASP A 48 -10.10 5.42 23.33
N GLU A 49 -10.25 6.21 22.25
CA GLU A 49 -9.13 6.95 21.61
C GLU A 49 -8.40 7.88 22.56
N ARG A 50 -9.11 8.52 23.50
CA ARG A 50 -8.51 9.45 24.46
C ARG A 50 -7.54 8.76 25.40
N ALA A 51 -7.89 7.55 25.85
CA ALA A 51 -7.05 6.73 26.72
C ALA A 51 -5.82 6.21 25.94
N ALA A 52 -6.01 5.78 24.69
CA ALA A 52 -4.90 5.41 23.81
C ALA A 52 -3.93 6.58 23.60
N LEU A 53 -4.45 7.78 23.32
CA LEU A 53 -3.62 8.98 23.13
C LEU A 53 -2.88 9.40 24.40
N SER A 54 -3.50 9.33 25.59
CA SER A 54 -2.80 9.62 26.85
C SER A 54 -1.68 8.62 27.11
N LEU A 55 -1.91 7.33 26.88
CA LEU A 55 -0.89 6.28 27.03
C LEU A 55 0.31 6.52 26.10
N VAL A 56 0.06 6.87 24.83
CA VAL A 56 1.14 7.14 23.88
C VAL A 56 1.93 8.39 24.27
N LYS A 57 1.28 9.47 24.70
CA LYS A 57 1.94 10.69 25.20
C LYS A 57 2.77 10.43 26.44
N ASP A 58 2.26 9.64 27.38
CA ASP A 58 2.97 9.29 28.62
C ASP A 58 4.19 8.42 28.37
N LEU A 59 4.21 7.67 27.26
CA LEU A 59 5.30 6.78 26.86
C LEU A 59 6.25 7.43 25.84
N GLN A 60 5.92 8.62 25.35
CA GLN A 60 6.76 9.38 24.43
C GLN A 60 8.07 9.82 25.12
N GLY A 61 9.21 9.44 24.54
CA GLY A 61 10.53 9.88 25.01
C GLY A 61 11.14 9.07 26.17
N LYS A 62 10.43 8.11 26.76
CA LYS A 62 10.98 7.19 27.78
C LYS A 62 11.93 6.15 27.14
N PRO A 63 12.99 5.70 27.84
CA PRO A 63 13.83 4.59 27.37
C PRO A 63 12.94 3.32 27.25
N GLY A 64 12.83 2.78 26.03
CA GLY A 64 11.93 1.66 25.72
C GLY A 64 10.52 2.04 25.25
N GLY A 65 10.14 3.33 25.30
CA GLY A 65 8.84 3.83 24.85
C GLY A 65 8.73 4.08 23.34
N LEU A 66 7.58 4.63 22.94
CA LEU A 66 7.26 5.00 21.56
C LEU A 66 8.06 6.24 21.15
N ARG A 67 8.71 6.18 19.98
CA ARG A 67 9.54 7.26 19.45
C ARG A 67 8.81 8.01 18.35
N CYS A 68 9.07 9.31 18.23
CA CYS A 68 8.63 10.17 17.12
C CYS A 68 7.11 10.33 16.94
N PHE A 69 6.28 9.88 17.88
CA PHE A 69 4.85 10.17 17.84
C PHE A 69 4.62 11.68 17.91
N ALA A 70 3.74 12.23 17.07
CA ALA A 70 3.43 13.68 17.03
C ALA A 70 4.67 14.61 16.90
N ALA A 71 5.79 14.08 16.38
CA ALA A 71 7.04 14.83 16.26
C ALA A 71 7.21 15.53 14.90
N ALA A 72 6.31 15.26 13.93
CA ALA A 72 6.40 15.92 12.64
C ALA A 72 5.97 17.39 12.72
N ARG A 73 6.75 18.24 12.07
CA ARG A 73 6.36 19.62 11.75
C ARG A 73 5.80 19.64 10.35
N GLN A 74 4.56 20.09 10.20
CA GLN A 74 3.94 20.25 8.89
C GLN A 74 4.64 21.38 8.13
N VAL A 75 5.23 21.04 6.99
CA VAL A 75 5.80 22.03 6.07
C VAL A 75 4.68 22.44 5.10
N PRO A 76 4.44 23.74 4.88
CA PRO A 76 3.45 24.19 3.91
C PRO A 76 3.72 23.55 2.55
N GLN A 77 2.71 22.89 1.99
CA GLN A 77 2.84 22.30 0.66
C GLN A 77 2.99 23.44 -0.35
N ARG A 78 4.12 23.46 -1.07
CA ARG A 78 4.27 24.33 -2.24
C ARG A 78 3.57 23.66 -3.41
N LEU A 79 2.55 24.33 -3.96
CA LEU A 79 1.90 23.89 -5.19
C LEU A 79 2.80 24.29 -6.36
N TYR A 80 3.34 23.30 -7.07
CA TYR A 80 4.10 23.53 -8.29
C TYR A 80 3.15 23.60 -9.49
N THR A 81 3.41 24.52 -10.40
CA THR A 81 2.72 24.53 -11.70
C THR A 81 3.33 23.47 -12.62
N LEU A 82 2.55 22.96 -13.58
CA LEU A 82 3.04 21.97 -14.55
C LEU A 82 4.23 22.48 -15.35
N ASP A 83 4.23 23.77 -15.68
CA ASP A 83 5.31 24.43 -16.40
C ASP A 83 6.59 24.47 -15.57
N GLU A 84 6.52 24.76 -14.27
CA GLU A 84 7.68 24.74 -13.38
C GLU A 84 8.29 23.34 -13.22
N LEU A 85 7.45 22.30 -13.09
CA LEU A 85 7.94 20.91 -13.02
C LEU A 85 8.65 20.52 -14.30
N ARG A 86 8.08 20.87 -15.46
CA ARG A 86 8.67 20.63 -16.77
C ARG A 86 9.99 21.38 -16.96
N LEU A 87 10.07 22.63 -16.48
CA LEU A 87 11.28 23.46 -16.54
C LEU A 87 12.42 22.90 -15.68
N ASN A 88 12.09 22.15 -14.62
CA ASN A 88 13.04 21.41 -13.79
C ASN A 88 13.36 20.00 -14.32
N GLY A 89 12.91 19.66 -15.53
CA GLY A 89 13.14 18.35 -16.14
C GLY A 89 12.35 17.21 -15.48
N ILE A 90 11.31 17.53 -14.71
CA ILE A 90 10.45 16.53 -14.07
C ILE A 90 9.31 16.19 -15.03
N GLU A 91 9.19 14.91 -15.38
CA GLU A 91 8.10 14.41 -16.21
C GLU A 91 6.77 14.43 -15.44
N THR A 92 5.96 15.45 -15.69
CA THR A 92 4.64 15.66 -15.06
C THR A 92 3.70 14.46 -15.21
N ALA A 93 3.78 13.73 -16.33
CA ALA A 93 2.97 12.54 -16.58
C ALA A 93 3.26 11.41 -15.58
N SER A 94 4.53 11.21 -15.21
CA SER A 94 4.93 10.17 -14.25
C SER A 94 4.47 10.46 -12.82
N LEU A 95 4.34 11.74 -12.46
CA LEU A 95 3.90 12.18 -11.15
C LEU A 95 2.38 12.12 -10.99
N LEU A 96 1.64 12.51 -12.03
CA LEU A 96 0.18 12.59 -11.96
C LEU A 96 -0.49 11.23 -12.19
N SER A 97 0.13 10.36 -12.98
CA SER A 97 -0.39 9.03 -13.27
C SER A 97 0.75 8.03 -13.37
N PRO A 98 1.28 7.53 -12.24
CA PRO A 98 2.16 6.37 -12.27
C PRO A 98 1.47 5.24 -13.04
N VAL A 99 2.06 4.82 -14.15
CA VAL A 99 1.49 3.75 -14.98
C VAL A 99 1.62 2.44 -14.22
N ASP A 100 0.52 1.98 -13.63
CA ASP A 100 0.44 0.64 -13.07
C ASP A 100 -0.16 -0.32 -14.10
N SER A 101 0.71 -1.10 -14.73
CA SER A 101 0.29 -2.14 -15.68
C SER A 101 -0.06 -3.48 -15.00
N THR A 102 0.15 -3.60 -13.68
CA THR A 102 -0.03 -4.89 -13.00
C THR A 102 -1.48 -5.33 -12.96
N LEU A 103 -2.38 -4.43 -12.55
CA LEU A 103 -3.80 -4.74 -12.45
C LEU A 103 -4.43 -4.98 -13.83
N GLY A 104 -4.09 -4.16 -14.83
CA GLY A 104 -4.56 -4.33 -16.21
C GLY A 104 -4.04 -5.61 -16.88
N SER A 105 -2.84 -6.10 -16.51
CA SER A 105 -2.34 -7.40 -16.98
C SER A 105 -3.16 -8.56 -16.40
N ILE A 106 -3.51 -8.47 -15.11
CA ILE A 106 -4.33 -9.47 -14.42
C ILE A 106 -5.75 -9.49 -15.02
N GLU A 107 -6.34 -8.32 -15.21
CA GLU A 107 -7.66 -8.18 -15.85
C GLU A 107 -7.69 -8.86 -17.22
N ARG A 108 -6.69 -8.56 -18.07
CA ARG A 108 -6.61 -9.14 -19.41
C ARG A 108 -6.40 -10.65 -19.39
N ASN A 109 -5.56 -11.15 -18.48
CA ASN A 109 -5.36 -12.59 -18.31
C ASN A 109 -6.64 -13.28 -17.82
N LEU A 110 -7.40 -12.64 -16.95
CA LEU A 110 -8.68 -13.14 -16.46
C LEU A 110 -9.74 -13.16 -17.56
N GLN A 111 -9.80 -12.12 -18.39
CA GLN A 111 -10.67 -12.08 -19.57
C GLN A 111 -10.31 -13.20 -20.56
N LEU A 112 -9.03 -13.42 -20.82
CA LEU A 112 -8.57 -14.53 -21.67
C LEU A 112 -8.94 -15.89 -21.06
N ALA A 113 -8.75 -16.07 -19.76
CA ALA A 113 -9.13 -17.29 -19.06
C ALA A 113 -10.65 -17.52 -19.09
N ALA A 114 -11.46 -16.47 -18.97
CA ALA A 114 -12.91 -16.55 -19.07
C ALA A 114 -13.38 -16.97 -20.48
N ILE A 115 -12.78 -16.39 -21.53
CA ILE A 115 -13.07 -16.77 -22.92
C ILE A 115 -12.68 -18.23 -23.16
N LEU A 116 -11.46 -18.62 -22.78
CA LEU A 116 -10.98 -20.00 -22.95
C LEU A 116 -11.81 -21.00 -22.14
N GLY A 117 -12.19 -20.66 -20.91
CA GLY A 117 -13.07 -21.45 -20.06
C GLY A 117 -14.48 -21.59 -20.66
N GLY A 118 -15.02 -20.50 -21.23
CA GLY A 118 -16.28 -20.53 -21.96
C GLY A 118 -16.24 -21.44 -23.19
N VAL A 119 -15.17 -21.39 -23.98
CA VAL A 119 -14.97 -22.28 -25.13
C VAL A 119 -14.80 -23.74 -24.71
N ALA A 120 -14.05 -24.00 -23.63
CA ALA A 120 -13.90 -25.35 -23.09
C ALA A 120 -15.23 -25.90 -22.56
N ALA A 121 -15.99 -25.10 -21.80
CA ALA A 121 -17.31 -25.48 -21.32
C ALA A 121 -18.28 -25.72 -22.47
N TRP A 122 -18.23 -24.88 -23.51
CA TRP A 122 -18.99 -25.09 -24.74
C TRP A 122 -18.70 -26.45 -25.37
N ASN A 123 -17.42 -26.83 -25.45
CA ASN A 123 -17.00 -28.11 -26.02
C ASN A 123 -17.45 -29.32 -25.17
N VAL A 124 -17.33 -29.23 -23.85
CA VAL A 124 -17.66 -30.34 -22.93
C VAL A 124 -19.18 -30.53 -22.78
N PHE A 125 -19.91 -29.43 -22.62
CA PHE A 125 -21.35 -29.48 -22.30
C PHE A 125 -22.25 -29.38 -23.53
N SER A 126 -21.69 -29.13 -24.73
CA SER A 126 -22.44 -29.04 -26.00
C SER A 126 -23.72 -28.22 -25.87
N PHE A 127 -23.60 -27.00 -25.31
CA PHE A 127 -24.74 -26.15 -25.01
C PHE A 127 -25.59 -25.86 -26.26
N ASN A 128 -26.90 -25.81 -26.08
CA ASN A 128 -27.81 -25.41 -27.15
C ASN A 128 -27.73 -23.87 -27.38
N PRO A 129 -27.86 -23.36 -28.62
CA PRO A 129 -28.00 -21.93 -28.90
C PRO A 129 -28.96 -21.15 -27.96
N GLN A 130 -30.09 -21.76 -27.58
CA GLN A 130 -31.03 -21.13 -26.64
C GLN A 130 -30.44 -20.98 -25.23
N GLN A 131 -29.66 -21.97 -24.76
CA GLN A 131 -29.03 -21.92 -23.45
C GLN A 131 -27.93 -20.85 -23.39
N ILE A 132 -27.16 -20.65 -24.47
CA ILE A 132 -26.19 -19.54 -24.55
C ILE A 132 -26.90 -18.22 -24.37
N LEU A 133 -28.04 -18.04 -25.05
CA LEU A 133 -28.81 -16.79 -24.99
C LEU A 133 -29.28 -16.49 -23.58
N PHE A 134 -29.78 -17.49 -22.86
CA PHE A 134 -30.20 -17.31 -21.46
C PHE A 134 -29.01 -17.03 -20.53
N ILE A 135 -27.89 -17.73 -20.72
CA ILE A 135 -26.67 -17.51 -19.94
C ILE A 135 -26.13 -16.10 -20.19
N SER A 136 -26.02 -15.67 -21.45
CA SER A 136 -25.50 -14.34 -21.81
C SER A 136 -26.42 -13.23 -21.32
N LEU A 137 -27.73 -13.40 -21.42
CA LEU A 137 -28.71 -12.45 -20.88
C LEU A 137 -28.64 -12.37 -19.35
N GLY A 138 -28.46 -13.52 -18.67
CA GLY A 138 -28.23 -13.58 -17.24
C GLY A 138 -26.96 -12.84 -16.82
N PHE A 139 -25.84 -13.05 -17.51
CA PHE A 139 -24.59 -12.33 -17.26
C PHE A 139 -24.72 -10.83 -17.54
N LEU A 140 -25.37 -10.44 -18.64
CA LEU A 140 -25.63 -9.02 -18.96
C LEU A 140 -26.50 -8.36 -17.87
N PHE A 141 -27.49 -9.08 -17.37
CA PHE A 141 -28.35 -8.62 -16.28
C PHE A 141 -27.54 -8.43 -14.99
N LEU A 142 -26.74 -9.42 -14.58
CA LEU A 142 -25.87 -9.30 -13.41
C LEU A 142 -24.85 -8.17 -13.55
N TRP A 143 -24.26 -8.02 -14.74
CA TRP A 143 -23.35 -6.92 -15.06
C TRP A 143 -24.03 -5.55 -14.92
N THR A 144 -25.24 -5.43 -15.46
CA THR A 144 -26.02 -4.19 -15.38
C THR A 144 -26.45 -3.90 -13.94
N LEU A 145 -26.83 -4.94 -13.17
CA LEU A 145 -27.14 -4.79 -11.76
C LEU A 145 -25.94 -4.29 -10.95
N ASP A 146 -24.73 -4.79 -11.23
CA ASP A 146 -23.50 -4.33 -10.57
C ASP A 146 -23.20 -2.87 -10.92
N LEU A 147 -23.32 -2.49 -12.20
CA LEU A 147 -23.14 -1.10 -12.63
C LEU A 147 -24.16 -0.14 -12.00
N VAL A 148 -25.43 -0.51 -11.94
CA VAL A 148 -26.50 0.38 -11.43
C VAL A 148 -26.53 0.39 -9.90
N SER A 149 -26.35 -0.75 -9.24
CA SER A 149 -26.50 -0.85 -7.79
C SER A 149 -25.22 -0.51 -7.04
N PHE A 150 -24.07 -0.85 -7.61
CA PHE A 150 -22.77 -0.75 -6.94
C PHE A 150 -21.73 0.03 -7.74
N ASN A 151 -22.12 0.69 -8.85
CA ASN A 151 -21.23 1.45 -9.72
C ASN A 151 -20.04 0.60 -10.24
N GLY A 152 -20.22 -0.71 -10.40
CA GLY A 152 -19.16 -1.65 -10.78
C GLY A 152 -18.28 -2.13 -9.61
N GLY A 153 -18.73 -1.93 -8.38
CA GLY A 153 -17.99 -2.27 -7.16
C GLY A 153 -17.75 -3.77 -6.96
N ILE A 154 -18.63 -4.66 -7.45
CA ILE A 154 -18.39 -6.11 -7.32
C ILE A 154 -17.26 -6.53 -8.27
N GLY A 155 -17.25 -6.01 -9.51
CA GLY A 155 -16.17 -6.25 -10.45
C GLY A 155 -14.81 -5.79 -9.92
N SER A 156 -14.72 -4.59 -9.36
CA SER A 156 -13.48 -4.06 -8.77
C SER A 156 -13.04 -4.86 -7.54
N LEU A 157 -13.98 -5.32 -6.70
CA LEU A 157 -13.71 -6.17 -5.54
C LEU A 157 -13.08 -7.51 -5.94
N VAL A 158 -13.65 -8.18 -6.95
CA VAL A 158 -13.15 -9.46 -7.47
C VAL A 158 -11.77 -9.25 -8.08
N LEU A 159 -11.59 -8.18 -8.87
CA LEU A 159 -10.32 -7.84 -9.49
C LEU A 159 -9.23 -7.55 -8.44
N ASP A 160 -9.55 -6.80 -7.39
CA ASP A 160 -8.64 -6.47 -6.29
C ASP A 160 -8.28 -7.73 -5.47
N THR A 161 -9.27 -8.58 -5.18
CA THR A 161 -9.06 -9.85 -4.47
C THR A 161 -8.15 -10.79 -5.25
N ILE A 162 -8.38 -10.93 -6.55
CA ILE A 162 -7.53 -11.72 -7.44
C ILE A 162 -6.15 -11.06 -7.57
N GLY A 163 -6.09 -9.73 -7.69
CA GLY A 163 -4.87 -8.94 -7.77
C GLY A 163 -3.94 -9.17 -6.59
N HIS A 164 -4.47 -9.09 -5.36
CA HIS A 164 -3.74 -9.40 -4.14
C HIS A 164 -3.31 -10.87 -4.03
N THR A 165 -4.09 -11.80 -4.60
CA THR A 165 -3.80 -13.24 -4.56
C THR A 165 -2.73 -13.65 -5.57
N PHE A 166 -2.73 -13.05 -6.76
CA PHE A 166 -1.87 -13.46 -7.88
C PHE A 166 -0.58 -12.63 -8.03
N SER A 167 -0.56 -11.37 -7.56
CA SER A 167 0.57 -10.46 -7.79
C SER A 167 1.20 -9.97 -6.49
N GLN A 168 2.36 -10.53 -6.15
CA GLN A 168 3.16 -10.07 -5.00
C GLN A 168 3.61 -8.61 -5.16
N LYS A 169 3.82 -8.14 -6.40
CA LYS A 169 4.21 -6.76 -6.69
C LYS A 169 3.10 -5.76 -6.35
N TYR A 170 1.85 -6.09 -6.69
CA TYR A 170 0.69 -5.29 -6.34
C TYR A 170 0.49 -5.26 -4.83
N HIS A 171 0.47 -6.44 -4.20
CA HIS A 171 0.32 -6.60 -2.76
C HIS A 171 1.37 -5.81 -1.96
N ASN A 172 2.65 -5.93 -2.29
CA ASN A 172 3.72 -5.22 -1.60
C ASN A 172 3.61 -3.69 -1.75
N ARG A 173 3.15 -3.20 -2.91
CA ARG A 173 2.96 -1.77 -3.14
C ARG A 173 1.81 -1.22 -2.31
N VAL A 174 0.67 -1.91 -2.26
CA VAL A 174 -0.49 -1.52 -1.45
C VAL A 174 -0.12 -1.50 0.03
N ILE A 175 0.58 -2.53 0.53
CA ILE A 175 1.09 -2.54 1.92
C ILE A 175 1.99 -1.35 2.20
N GLN A 176 2.90 -1.01 1.28
CA GLN A 176 3.78 0.15 1.46
C GLN A 176 3.01 1.48 1.43
N HIS A 177 1.98 1.58 0.59
CA HIS A 177 1.11 2.75 0.50
C HIS A 177 0.35 2.97 1.82
N GLU A 178 -0.32 1.93 2.31
CA GLU A 178 -1.08 1.97 3.57
C GLU A 178 -0.17 2.17 4.79
N ALA A 179 1.00 1.52 4.81
CA ALA A 179 2.00 1.74 5.85
C ALA A 179 2.55 3.18 5.83
N GLY A 180 2.61 3.81 4.66
CA GLY A 180 2.95 5.22 4.51
C GLY A 180 1.91 6.14 5.16
N HIS A 181 0.63 5.90 4.90
CA HIS A 181 -0.48 6.62 5.57
C HIS A 181 -0.42 6.44 7.09
N PHE A 182 -0.22 5.20 7.56
CA PHE A 182 -0.02 4.91 8.98
C PHE A 182 1.13 5.73 9.58
N LEU A 183 2.28 5.72 8.90
CA LEU A 183 3.48 6.40 9.37
C LEU A 183 3.27 7.93 9.44
N ILE A 184 2.68 8.53 8.41
CA ILE A 184 2.41 9.97 8.39
C ILE A 184 1.42 10.35 9.49
N ALA A 185 0.31 9.60 9.63
CA ALA A 185 -0.66 9.82 10.69
C ALA A 185 0.00 9.76 12.08
N TYR A 186 0.82 8.74 12.33
CA TYR A 186 1.56 8.56 13.58
C TYR A 186 2.51 9.73 13.87
N LEU A 187 3.24 10.19 12.85
CA LEU A 187 4.16 11.32 12.98
C LEU A 187 3.43 12.65 13.23
N VAL A 188 2.24 12.83 12.65
CA VAL A 188 1.36 13.99 12.90
C VAL A 188 0.67 13.90 14.26
N GLY A 189 0.62 12.72 14.88
CA GLY A 189 0.02 12.51 16.21
C GLY A 189 -1.42 12.00 16.19
N ILE A 190 -1.87 11.49 15.05
CA ILE A 190 -3.16 10.83 14.88
C ILE A 190 -2.94 9.32 15.02
N LEU A 191 -3.76 8.64 15.82
CA LEU A 191 -3.74 7.18 15.99
C LEU A 191 -4.88 6.56 15.16
N PRO A 192 -4.59 5.94 14.01
CA PRO A 192 -5.60 5.26 13.21
C PRO A 192 -6.05 3.98 13.93
N ARG A 193 -7.36 3.69 13.91
CA ARG A 193 -7.92 2.47 14.53
C ARG A 193 -7.68 1.19 13.73
N GLY A 194 -7.29 1.32 12.47
CA GLY A 194 -6.94 0.19 11.60
C GLY A 194 -6.95 0.59 10.14
N TYR A 195 -6.26 -0.20 9.32
CA TYR A 195 -6.20 -0.05 7.87
C TYR A 195 -6.81 -1.28 7.22
N THR A 196 -7.46 -1.09 6.08
CA THR A 196 -7.96 -2.17 5.24
C THR A 196 -7.02 -2.32 4.06
N LEU A 197 -6.38 -3.48 3.91
CA LEU A 197 -5.40 -3.70 2.85
C LEU A 197 -6.04 -4.15 1.55
N THR A 198 -7.28 -4.64 1.61
CA THR A 198 -8.04 -5.13 0.46
C THR A 198 -9.45 -4.58 0.47
N SER A 199 -10.05 -4.43 -0.70
CA SER A 199 -11.44 -3.99 -0.87
C SER A 199 -12.42 -4.96 -0.20
N LEU A 200 -12.08 -6.26 -0.13
CA LEU A 200 -12.86 -7.28 0.58
C LEU A 200 -12.86 -7.05 2.10
N GLU A 201 -11.72 -6.71 2.67
CA GLU A 201 -11.63 -6.36 4.09
C GLU A 201 -12.41 -5.09 4.40
N ALA A 202 -12.39 -4.08 3.52
CA ALA A 202 -13.20 -2.87 3.64
C ALA A 202 -14.70 -3.19 3.59
N LEU A 203 -15.13 -4.05 2.65
CA LEU A 203 -16.52 -4.50 2.58
C LEU A 203 -16.96 -5.21 3.87
N LYS A 204 -16.13 -6.11 4.41
CA LYS A 204 -16.44 -6.87 5.63
C LYS A 204 -16.49 -5.96 6.88
N LYS A 205 -15.66 -4.93 6.92
CA LYS A 205 -15.49 -4.05 8.08
C LYS A 205 -16.46 -2.87 8.08
N GLU A 206 -16.71 -2.28 6.91
CA GLU A 206 -17.43 -1.01 6.76
C GLU A 206 -18.67 -1.11 5.86
N GLY A 207 -18.89 -2.24 5.18
CA GLY A 207 -20.02 -2.42 4.27
C GLY A 207 -19.95 -1.55 3.01
N SER A 208 -18.81 -0.89 2.77
CA SER A 208 -18.60 -0.05 1.60
C SER A 208 -17.91 -0.84 0.49
N LEU A 209 -18.38 -0.64 -0.74
CA LEU A 209 -17.85 -1.26 -1.96
C LEU A 209 -16.94 -0.29 -2.74
N ASN A 210 -16.59 0.85 -2.15
CA ASN A 210 -15.89 1.92 -2.85
C ASN A 210 -14.70 2.39 -2.02
N ILE A 211 -13.50 2.13 -2.54
CA ILE A 211 -12.23 2.76 -2.14
C ILE A 211 -11.72 3.46 -3.39
#